data_AF-A0A1F8ZZV6-F1
#
_entry.id   AF-A0A1F8ZZV6-F1
#
_cell.length_a   1.000
_cell.length_b   1.000
_cell.length_c   1.000
_cell.angle_alpha   90.00
_cell.angle_beta   90.00
_cell.angle_gamma   90.00
#
_symmetry.space_group_name_H-M   'P 1'
#
loop_
_entity.id
_entity.type
_entity.pdbx_description
1 polymer ?
#
loop_
_entity_poly.entity_id
_entity_poly.type
_entity_poly.pdbx_seq_one_letter_code
_entity_poly.pdbx_strand_id
1 'polypeptide(L)'
;MIEEQEETGWKQHFPTYSFAKRDIALEEYKTAAKSLEAEERVFLNALSIAALAAAALGSLAVGSLKKLTDLFLGIVPAPLTLLVLLTLVCGFSWVGLRYFADRQKAIAYASRKVIILRRMLGLSYGTLQLVLPNWRVEGADEPHAVFLFPGWNTYVAYPYYVLAGISCVVLFFLLASLQSAVAESIPIGALVGWYGPVCISLGWALLLAAVYRRALLDTHERQSLLFIKMFARLLRLKLVHNYEYIIYRATLACYEYQRLRVDLSTLKTLLVFIEDRQFFRHRGTSIRGIARALLGLVGMKRRSGGSTITQQLVRTLFIMQPTKLVRRKIIELLLARWFHKVVTKNNQIEMYIASVRFDRTVYGALAAMHYFWGAVVNKPSAAESFFLIERVSNVRSLLLAEKIIQTAKAAITMNVISLEDSRALVALYDDAVSKGKIVDRDDGLSKLKSAFLSS
;
A
#
# COMPACT_ATOMS: atom_id res chain seq x y z
N MET A 1 17.58 1.22 -4.28
CA MET A 1 16.84 2.42 -3.84
C MET A 1 16.21 2.27 -2.45
N ILE A 2 16.17 1.06 -1.88
CA ILE A 2 15.88 0.83 -0.46
C ILE A 2 17.07 0.15 0.24
N GLU A 3 17.84 -0.70 -0.46
CA GLU A 3 19.06 -1.34 0.11
C GLU A 3 20.19 -0.33 0.46
N GLU A 4 20.41 0.74 -0.31
CA GLU A 4 21.42 1.77 0.04
C GLU A 4 21.06 2.63 1.27
N GLN A 5 19.80 2.55 1.75
CA GLN A 5 19.36 3.27 2.95
C GLN A 5 19.60 2.48 4.24
N GLU A 6 19.96 1.20 4.17
CA GLU A 6 20.34 0.40 5.34
C GLU A 6 21.82 0.61 5.73
N GLU A 7 22.72 0.84 4.78
CA GLU A 7 24.18 0.90 5.05
C GLU A 7 24.74 2.29 5.39
N THR A 8 24.08 3.40 5.02
CA THR A 8 24.70 4.74 5.07
C THR A 8 24.19 5.68 6.16
N GLY A 9 23.42 5.17 7.12
CA GLY A 9 22.72 6.03 8.07
C GLY A 9 21.62 6.84 7.36
N TRP A 10 20.56 7.13 8.09
CA TRP A 10 19.36 7.76 7.56
C TRP A 10 19.65 9.10 6.85
N LYS A 11 19.62 9.15 5.50
CA LYS A 11 19.39 10.40 4.78
C LYS A 11 17.89 10.65 4.69
N GLN A 12 17.43 11.48 5.61
CA GLN A 12 16.04 11.88 5.79
C GLN A 12 15.56 12.75 4.61
N HIS A 13 14.97 12.13 3.59
CA HIS A 13 14.45 12.87 2.41
C HIS A 13 13.04 13.45 2.57
N PHE A 14 12.36 13.24 3.72
CA PHE A 14 11.04 13.81 3.95
C PHE A 14 10.97 14.46 5.33
N PRO A 15 10.30 15.62 5.45
CA PRO A 15 10.25 16.39 6.69
C PRO A 15 9.61 15.56 7.80
N THR A 16 10.30 15.43 8.94
CA THR A 16 9.67 14.96 10.17
C THR A 16 9.66 16.12 11.14
N TYR A 17 8.47 16.52 11.54
CA TYR A 17 8.23 17.70 12.38
C TYR A 17 8.94 17.55 13.74
N SER A 18 9.65 18.60 14.17
CA SER A 18 10.09 18.76 15.57
C SER A 18 9.08 19.65 16.31
N PHE A 19 8.75 19.32 17.55
CA PHE A 19 7.72 20.02 18.31
C PHE A 19 8.33 21.01 19.30
N ALA A 20 7.86 22.25 19.30
CA ALA A 20 8.38 23.32 20.15
C ALA A 20 7.90 23.26 21.62
N LYS A 21 6.78 22.59 21.92
CA LYS A 21 6.16 22.55 23.28
C LYS A 21 6.27 21.18 23.94
N ARG A 22 7.48 20.80 24.36
CA ARG A 22 7.80 19.45 24.87
C ARG A 22 6.85 18.93 25.97
N ASP A 23 6.41 19.79 26.90
CA ASP A 23 5.62 19.38 28.07
C ASP A 23 4.23 18.84 27.68
N ILE A 24 3.58 19.44 26.68
CA ILE A 24 2.28 19.00 26.18
C ILE A 24 2.41 17.61 25.55
N ALA A 25 3.44 17.40 24.73
CA ALA A 25 3.69 16.11 24.10
C ALA A 25 4.00 15.02 25.13
N LEU A 26 4.65 15.36 26.25
CA LEU A 26 4.92 14.43 27.34
C LEU A 26 3.64 13.99 28.06
N GLU A 27 2.74 14.92 28.38
CA GLU A 27 1.46 14.59 29.02
C GLU A 27 0.53 13.81 28.08
N GLU A 28 0.49 14.18 26.80
CA GLU A 28 -0.25 13.43 25.78
C GLU A 28 0.32 12.01 25.62
N TYR A 29 1.64 11.87 25.66
CA TYR A 29 2.31 10.57 25.62
C TYR A 29 1.92 9.71 26.83
N LYS A 30 1.96 10.25 28.05
CA LYS A 30 1.55 9.53 29.27
C LYS A 30 0.10 9.05 29.16
N THR A 31 -0.78 9.92 28.67
CA THR A 31 -2.20 9.60 28.48
C THR A 31 -2.40 8.50 27.43
N ALA A 32 -1.72 8.61 26.28
CA ALA A 32 -1.77 7.61 25.22
C ALA A 32 -1.22 6.25 25.68
N ALA A 33 -0.15 6.22 26.46
CA ALA A 33 0.43 5.01 27.00
C ALA A 33 -0.53 4.30 27.98
N LYS A 34 -1.17 5.05 28.89
CA LYS A 34 -2.19 4.49 29.79
C LYS A 34 -3.40 3.93 29.02
N SER A 35 -3.85 4.64 27.99
CA SER A 35 -4.96 4.18 27.14
C SER A 35 -4.60 2.89 26.39
N LEU A 36 -3.36 2.77 25.90
CA LEU A 36 -2.88 1.55 25.25
C LEU A 36 -2.91 0.36 26.21
N GLU A 37 -2.37 0.54 27.42
CA GLU A 37 -2.35 -0.53 28.44
C GLU A 37 -3.78 -0.98 28.81
N ALA A 38 -4.72 -0.04 28.93
CA ALA A 38 -6.12 -0.34 29.21
C ALA A 38 -6.76 -1.18 28.08
N GLU A 39 -6.55 -0.81 26.82
CA GLU A 39 -7.09 -1.57 25.67
C GLU A 39 -6.49 -2.98 25.58
N GLU A 40 -5.19 -3.14 25.83
CA GLU A 40 -4.54 -4.45 25.87
C GLU A 40 -5.10 -5.34 26.97
N ARG A 41 -5.31 -4.78 28.17
CA ARG A 41 -5.90 -5.52 29.30
C ARG A 41 -7.32 -5.97 29.00
N VAL A 42 -8.14 -5.10 28.41
CA VAL A 42 -9.51 -5.44 28.00
C VAL A 42 -9.48 -6.55 26.95
N PHE A 43 -8.59 -6.48 25.97
CA PHE A 43 -8.45 -7.51 24.94
C PHE A 43 -8.11 -8.88 25.53
N LEU A 44 -7.12 -8.95 26.44
CA LEU A 44 -6.69 -10.21 27.08
C LEU A 44 -7.77 -10.80 27.99
N ASN A 45 -8.48 -9.95 28.75
CA ASN A 45 -9.58 -10.39 29.59
C ASN A 45 -10.75 -10.92 28.75
N ALA A 46 -11.13 -10.20 27.68
CA ALA A 46 -12.18 -10.64 26.77
C ALA A 46 -11.83 -11.97 26.10
N LEU A 47 -10.57 -12.16 25.70
CA LEU A 47 -10.07 -13.40 25.13
C LEU A 47 -10.15 -14.56 26.12
N SER A 48 -9.76 -14.34 27.38
CA SER A 48 -9.82 -15.36 28.44
C SER A 48 -11.26 -15.77 28.74
N ILE A 49 -12.18 -14.78 28.84
CA ILE A 49 -13.61 -15.02 29.01
C ILE A 49 -14.18 -15.78 27.81
N ALA A 50 -13.82 -15.38 26.58
CA ALA A 50 -14.27 -16.06 25.37
C ALA A 50 -13.79 -17.51 25.34
N ALA A 51 -12.53 -17.79 25.69
CA ALA A 51 -12.00 -19.15 25.77
C ALA A 51 -12.76 -19.99 26.82
N LEU A 52 -13.03 -19.44 28.01
CA LEU A 52 -13.78 -20.12 29.07
C LEU A 52 -15.23 -20.39 28.67
N ALA A 53 -15.94 -19.38 28.15
CA ALA A 53 -17.31 -19.50 27.68
C ALA A 53 -17.42 -20.53 26.56
N ALA A 54 -16.44 -20.56 25.67
CA ALA A 54 -16.42 -21.46 24.55
C ALA A 54 -16.09 -22.91 24.99
N ALA A 55 -15.21 -23.12 25.98
CA ALA A 55 -15.01 -24.43 26.60
C ALA A 55 -16.28 -24.96 27.30
N ALA A 56 -16.98 -24.09 28.03
CA ALA A 56 -18.26 -24.42 28.67
C ALA A 56 -19.35 -24.78 27.64
N LEU A 57 -19.49 -23.98 26.58
CA LEU A 57 -20.44 -24.24 25.48
C LEU A 57 -20.11 -25.52 24.71
N GLY A 58 -18.84 -25.82 24.47
CA GLY A 58 -18.41 -27.07 23.85
C GLY A 58 -18.80 -28.29 24.69
N SER A 59 -18.56 -28.24 26.00
CA SER A 59 -18.96 -29.30 26.93
C SER A 59 -20.49 -29.48 26.99
N LEU A 60 -21.24 -28.37 27.00
CA LEU A 60 -22.70 -28.40 27.02
C LEU A 60 -23.29 -28.91 25.69
N ALA A 61 -22.74 -28.51 24.55
CA ALA A 61 -23.20 -28.93 23.23
C ALA A 61 -23.01 -30.44 22.99
N VAL A 62 -21.97 -31.07 23.55
CA VAL A 62 -21.76 -32.52 23.41
C VAL A 62 -22.61 -33.32 24.39
N GLY A 63 -22.77 -32.86 25.64
CA GLY A 63 -23.43 -33.64 26.69
C GLY A 63 -24.93 -33.38 26.88
N SER A 64 -25.44 -32.22 26.48
CA SER A 64 -26.80 -31.76 26.81
C SER A 64 -27.70 -31.46 25.61
N LEU A 65 -27.20 -31.64 24.37
CA LEU A 65 -27.97 -31.36 23.15
C LEU A 65 -29.31 -32.09 23.13
N LYS A 66 -29.32 -33.37 23.53
CA LYS A 66 -30.54 -34.19 23.63
C LYS A 66 -31.54 -33.60 24.65
N LYS A 67 -31.06 -33.22 25.83
CA LYS A 67 -31.90 -32.56 26.87
C LYS A 67 -32.48 -31.24 26.40
N LEU A 68 -31.68 -30.44 25.68
CA LEU A 68 -32.10 -29.17 25.10
C LEU A 68 -33.17 -29.38 24.01
N THR A 69 -32.96 -30.32 23.09
CA THR A 69 -33.97 -30.65 22.08
C THR A 69 -35.26 -31.20 22.71
N ASP A 70 -35.15 -32.03 23.74
CA ASP A 70 -36.29 -32.61 24.47
C ASP A 70 -37.12 -31.53 25.18
N LEU A 71 -36.49 -30.47 25.69
CA LEU A 71 -37.17 -29.35 26.37
C LEU A 71 -38.00 -28.49 25.40
N PHE A 72 -37.58 -28.39 24.14
CA PHE A 72 -38.24 -27.57 23.11
C PHE A 72 -39.15 -28.37 22.17
N LEU A 73 -39.09 -29.70 22.21
CA LEU A 73 -39.88 -30.61 21.37
C LEU A 73 -41.40 -30.40 21.47
N GLY A 74 -41.89 -29.88 22.60
CA GLY A 74 -43.30 -29.53 22.82
C GLY A 74 -43.72 -28.14 22.31
N ILE A 75 -42.78 -27.30 21.88
CA ILE A 75 -43.04 -25.90 21.47
C ILE A 75 -42.71 -25.70 19.98
N VAL A 76 -41.64 -26.32 19.49
CA VAL A 76 -41.11 -26.11 18.13
C VAL A 76 -40.57 -27.44 17.56
N PRO A 77 -40.77 -27.74 16.25
CA PRO A 77 -40.19 -28.92 15.63
C PRO A 77 -38.66 -28.99 15.78
N ALA A 78 -38.12 -30.19 16.04
CA ALA A 78 -36.69 -30.46 16.19
C ALA A 78 -35.77 -29.87 15.09
N PRO A 79 -36.10 -29.88 13.78
CA PRO A 79 -35.23 -29.26 12.78
C PRO A 79 -35.18 -27.73 12.89
N LEU A 80 -36.28 -27.09 13.33
CA LEU A 80 -36.33 -25.64 13.47
C LEU A 80 -35.54 -25.18 14.70
N THR A 81 -35.57 -25.92 15.81
CA THR A 81 -34.75 -25.62 17.00
C THR A 81 -33.26 -25.70 16.69
N LEU A 82 -32.83 -26.73 15.94
CA LEU A 82 -31.44 -26.87 15.50
C LEU A 82 -31.01 -25.74 14.54
N LEU A 83 -31.89 -25.30 13.65
CA LEU A 83 -31.61 -24.15 12.77
C LEU A 83 -31.43 -22.84 13.56
N VAL A 84 -32.29 -22.60 14.56
CA VAL A 84 -32.17 -21.43 15.44
C VAL A 84 -30.85 -21.45 16.19
N LEU A 85 -30.46 -22.60 16.78
CA LEU A 85 -29.17 -22.75 17.45
C LEU A 85 -28.00 -22.52 16.50
N LEU A 86 -28.08 -23.04 15.28
CA LEU A 86 -27.06 -22.86 14.26
C LEU A 86 -26.90 -21.38 13.88
N THR A 87 -28.00 -20.66 13.66
CA THR A 87 -27.95 -19.21 13.37
C THR A 87 -27.38 -18.40 14.53
N LEU A 88 -27.71 -18.75 15.76
CA LEU A 88 -27.20 -18.10 16.96
C LEU A 88 -25.68 -18.29 17.10
N VAL A 89 -25.19 -19.53 16.95
CA VAL A 89 -23.75 -19.85 17.02
C VAL A 89 -22.98 -19.13 15.92
N CYS A 90 -23.49 -19.15 14.69
CA CYS A 90 -22.88 -18.44 13.57
C CYS A 90 -22.84 -16.92 13.80
N GLY A 91 -23.94 -16.34 14.27
CA GLY A 91 -24.06 -14.92 14.59
C GLY A 91 -23.12 -14.49 15.71
N PHE A 92 -23.06 -15.24 16.81
CA PHE A 92 -22.14 -14.98 17.93
C PHE A 92 -20.68 -15.02 17.48
N SER A 93 -20.31 -16.04 16.70
CA SER A 93 -18.93 -16.19 16.20
C SER A 93 -18.53 -15.02 15.28
N TRP A 94 -19.45 -14.59 14.41
CA TRP A 94 -19.24 -13.44 13.54
C TRP A 94 -19.06 -12.13 14.33
N VAL A 95 -19.96 -11.85 15.27
CA VAL A 95 -19.93 -10.64 16.11
C VAL A 95 -18.68 -10.63 17.00
N GLY A 96 -18.37 -11.77 17.64
CA GLY A 96 -17.19 -11.92 18.48
C GLY A 96 -15.89 -11.64 17.74
N LEU A 97 -15.72 -12.20 16.54
CA LEU A 97 -14.52 -11.93 15.72
C LEU A 97 -14.40 -10.46 15.31
N ARG A 98 -15.52 -9.80 14.98
CA ARG A 98 -15.51 -8.37 14.67
C ARG A 98 -15.11 -7.54 15.88
N TYR A 99 -15.65 -7.85 17.05
CA TYR A 99 -15.28 -7.20 18.30
C TYR A 99 -13.75 -7.29 18.55
N PHE A 100 -13.17 -8.49 18.44
CA PHE A 100 -11.72 -8.65 18.60
C PHE A 100 -10.91 -7.92 17.53
N ALA A 101 -11.39 -7.90 16.28
CA ALA A 101 -10.73 -7.14 15.22
C ALA A 101 -10.75 -5.63 15.51
N ASP A 102 -11.85 -5.10 16.03
CA ASP A 102 -11.96 -3.67 16.36
C ASP A 102 -11.10 -3.30 17.58
N ARG A 103 -11.03 -4.18 18.59
CA ARG A 103 -10.10 -4.00 19.72
C ARG A 103 -8.63 -4.02 19.28
N GLN A 104 -8.27 -4.94 18.38
CA GLN A 104 -6.92 -4.96 17.83
C GLN A 104 -6.58 -3.67 17.07
N LYS A 105 -7.52 -3.09 16.33
CA LYS A 105 -7.31 -1.78 15.69
C LYS A 105 -7.07 -0.68 16.72
N ALA A 106 -7.88 -0.64 17.78
CA ALA A 106 -7.74 0.36 18.84
C ALA A 106 -6.34 0.29 19.47
N ILE A 107 -5.87 -0.92 19.79
CA ILE A 107 -4.50 -1.17 20.27
C ILE A 107 -3.49 -0.62 19.24
N ALA A 108 -3.56 -1.07 17.98
CA ALA A 108 -2.60 -0.66 16.95
C ALA A 108 -2.56 0.87 16.72
N TYR A 109 -3.70 1.55 16.76
CA TYR A 109 -3.76 3.01 16.63
C TYR A 109 -3.20 3.73 17.85
N ALA A 110 -3.50 3.25 19.06
CA ALA A 110 -2.90 3.78 20.27
C ALA A 110 -1.37 3.63 20.25
N SER A 111 -0.86 2.47 19.82
CA SER A 111 0.57 2.23 19.65
C SER A 111 1.22 3.14 18.62
N ARG A 112 0.58 3.32 17.45
CA ARG A 112 1.01 4.25 16.42
C ARG A 112 1.14 5.68 16.99
N LYS A 113 0.15 6.13 17.76
CA LYS A 113 0.16 7.45 18.41
C LYS A 113 1.31 7.58 19.41
N VAL A 114 1.54 6.55 20.23
CA VAL A 114 2.65 6.51 21.19
C VAL A 114 4.01 6.65 20.48
N ILE A 115 4.19 5.96 19.35
CA ILE A 115 5.42 6.06 18.54
C ILE A 115 5.61 7.49 18.01
N ILE A 116 4.55 8.11 17.47
CA ILE A 116 4.61 9.49 16.96
C ILE A 116 5.03 10.47 18.07
N LEU A 117 4.37 10.41 19.23
CA LEU A 117 4.64 11.32 20.34
C LEU A 117 6.06 11.16 20.88
N ARG A 118 6.56 9.92 21.02
CA ARG A 118 7.95 9.66 21.41
C ARG A 118 8.94 10.28 20.43
N ARG A 119 8.69 10.13 19.13
CA ARG A 119 9.53 10.74 18.09
C ARG A 119 9.53 12.27 18.17
N MET A 120 8.37 12.88 18.42
CA MET A 120 8.26 14.34 18.62
C MET A 120 9.06 14.84 19.84
N LEU A 121 9.24 13.99 20.85
CA LEU A 121 10.06 14.27 22.04
C LEU A 121 11.56 14.06 21.83
N GLY A 122 12.00 13.69 20.61
CA GLY A 122 13.40 13.46 20.27
C GLY A 122 13.95 12.11 20.72
N LEU A 123 13.09 11.18 21.13
CA LEU A 123 13.48 9.81 21.47
C LEU A 123 13.43 8.94 20.20
N SER A 124 14.58 8.49 19.71
CA SER A 124 14.72 7.56 18.59
C SER A 124 15.47 6.32 19.07
N TYR A 125 14.99 5.14 18.69
CA TYR A 125 15.63 3.87 19.04
C TYR A 125 16.39 3.27 17.84
N GLY A 126 16.28 3.85 16.65
CA GLY A 126 16.92 3.32 15.45
C GLY A 126 16.50 1.87 15.20
N THR A 127 17.47 0.96 15.22
CA THR A 127 17.25 -0.49 15.07
C THR A 127 16.89 -1.20 16.38
N LEU A 128 16.95 -0.53 17.54
CA LEU A 128 16.61 -1.11 18.83
C LEU A 128 15.10 -1.33 18.96
N GLN A 129 14.75 -2.40 19.68
CA GLN A 129 13.36 -2.80 19.87
C GLN A 129 12.63 -1.83 20.83
N LEU A 130 11.46 -1.35 20.44
CA LEU A 130 10.54 -0.65 21.34
C LEU A 130 9.89 -1.66 22.29
N VAL A 131 10.09 -1.48 23.59
CA VAL A 131 9.26 -2.16 24.58
C VAL A 131 7.99 -1.35 24.78
N LEU A 132 6.88 -1.91 24.34
CA LEU A 132 5.53 -1.50 24.71
C LEU A 132 5.05 -2.46 25.81
N PRO A 133 4.02 -2.11 26.62
CA PRO A 133 3.75 -2.76 27.91
C PRO A 133 3.81 -4.29 27.90
N ASN A 134 3.35 -4.92 26.80
CA ASN A 134 3.36 -6.38 26.64
C ASN A 134 4.19 -6.90 25.44
N TRP A 135 4.95 -6.06 24.73
CA TRP A 135 5.53 -6.44 23.43
C TRP A 135 6.82 -5.70 23.08
N ARG A 136 7.64 -6.35 22.24
CA ARG A 136 8.84 -5.75 21.64
C ARG A 136 8.60 -5.52 20.14
N VAL A 137 8.81 -4.29 19.67
CA VAL A 137 8.70 -3.92 18.24
C VAL A 137 10.09 -3.59 17.73
N GLU A 138 10.62 -4.36 16.80
CA GLU A 138 11.88 -3.98 16.13
C GLU A 138 11.63 -2.75 15.24
N GLY A 139 12.43 -1.68 15.39
CA GLY A 139 12.35 -0.47 14.53
C GLY A 139 11.35 0.60 14.99
N ALA A 140 11.48 1.06 16.23
CA ALA A 140 10.52 1.90 16.97
C ALA A 140 10.20 3.31 16.43
N ASP A 141 10.68 3.72 15.26
CA ASP A 141 10.58 5.12 14.80
C ASP A 141 9.48 5.32 13.73
N GLU A 142 8.88 4.22 13.27
CA GLU A 142 7.86 4.18 12.21
C GLU A 142 6.51 3.72 12.76
N PRO A 143 5.50 4.60 12.90
CA PRO A 143 4.21 4.22 13.46
C PRO A 143 3.56 3.05 12.70
N HIS A 144 3.67 3.10 11.37
CA HIS A 144 3.09 2.08 10.49
C HIS A 144 3.80 0.73 10.56
N ALA A 145 4.94 0.58 11.26
CA ALA A 145 5.54 -0.74 11.52
C ALA A 145 4.61 -1.62 12.39
N VAL A 146 3.72 -0.99 13.18
CA VAL A 146 2.65 -1.68 13.89
C VAL A 146 1.51 -1.96 12.92
N PHE A 147 1.47 -3.18 12.38
CA PHE A 147 0.41 -3.64 11.48
C PHE A 147 -0.87 -3.99 12.25
N LEU A 148 -2.03 -3.79 11.61
CA LEU A 148 -3.30 -4.28 12.18
C LEU A 148 -3.34 -5.81 12.25
N PHE A 149 -2.66 -6.48 11.31
CA PHE A 149 -2.53 -7.93 11.25
C PHE A 149 -1.11 -8.33 10.85
N PRO A 150 -0.23 -8.67 11.81
CA PRO A 150 1.16 -9.04 11.53
C PRO A 150 1.28 -10.45 10.94
N GLY A 151 0.30 -11.33 11.16
CA GLY A 151 0.25 -12.67 10.56
C GLY A 151 -0.60 -13.66 11.34
N TRP A 152 -0.84 -14.82 10.74
CA TRP A 152 -1.62 -15.89 11.36
C TRP A 152 -0.90 -16.57 12.55
N ASN A 153 0.43 -16.58 12.56
CA ASN A 153 1.22 -17.18 13.65
C ASN A 153 1.53 -16.16 14.76
N THR A 154 0.61 -15.25 15.05
CA THR A 154 0.81 -14.18 16.04
C THR A 154 -0.34 -14.15 17.03
N TYR A 155 -0.15 -13.53 18.20
CA TYR A 155 -1.18 -13.40 19.23
C TYR A 155 -2.46 -12.74 18.70
N VAL A 156 -2.34 -11.87 17.69
CA VAL A 156 -3.45 -11.19 17.04
C VAL A 156 -4.43 -12.19 16.42
N ALA A 157 -3.95 -13.33 15.91
CA ALA A 157 -4.80 -14.35 15.31
C ALA A 157 -5.42 -15.32 16.34
N TYR A 158 -5.00 -15.29 17.60
CA TYR A 158 -5.47 -16.23 18.61
C TYR A 158 -6.99 -16.16 18.89
N PRO A 159 -7.64 -14.98 18.97
CA PRO A 159 -9.10 -14.92 19.07
C PRO A 159 -9.81 -15.61 17.91
N TYR A 160 -9.23 -15.57 16.70
CA TYR A 160 -9.75 -16.32 15.56
C TYR A 160 -9.68 -17.83 15.82
N TYR A 161 -8.51 -18.36 16.21
CA TYR A 161 -8.37 -19.80 16.44
C TYR A 161 -9.30 -20.31 17.54
N VAL A 162 -9.46 -19.56 18.64
CA VAL A 162 -10.35 -19.93 19.75
C VAL A 162 -11.82 -19.91 19.30
N LEU A 163 -12.30 -18.79 18.75
CA LEU A 163 -13.71 -18.67 18.38
C LEU A 163 -14.07 -19.53 17.18
N ALA A 164 -13.25 -19.57 16.13
CA ALA A 164 -13.51 -20.38 14.96
C ALA A 164 -13.40 -21.87 15.26
N GLY A 165 -12.39 -22.30 16.01
CA GLY A 165 -12.23 -23.71 16.38
C GLY A 165 -13.46 -24.25 17.10
N ILE A 166 -13.96 -23.51 18.09
CA ILE A 166 -15.11 -23.96 18.88
C ILE A 166 -16.41 -23.84 18.08
N SER A 167 -16.58 -22.75 17.34
CA SER A 167 -17.70 -22.58 16.42
C SER A 167 -17.80 -23.73 15.42
N CYS A 168 -16.67 -24.18 14.84
CA CYS A 168 -16.64 -25.31 13.93
C CYS A 168 -17.01 -26.64 14.59
N VAL A 169 -16.55 -26.89 15.82
CA VAL A 169 -16.92 -28.11 16.56
C VAL A 169 -18.43 -28.13 16.84
N VAL A 170 -18.97 -27.03 17.36
CA VAL A 170 -20.42 -26.91 17.64
C VAL A 170 -21.24 -27.02 16.35
N LEU A 171 -20.79 -26.35 15.28
CA LEU A 171 -21.46 -26.40 13.97
C LEU A 171 -21.48 -27.81 13.39
N PHE A 172 -20.37 -28.56 13.52
CA PHE A 172 -20.30 -29.94 13.07
C PHE A 172 -21.36 -30.81 13.75
N PHE A 173 -21.46 -30.74 15.09
CA PHE A 173 -22.46 -31.51 15.83
C PHE A 173 -23.89 -31.09 15.50
N LEU A 174 -24.18 -29.78 15.43
CA LEU A 174 -25.50 -29.29 15.07
C LEU A 174 -25.92 -29.69 13.64
N LEU A 175 -25.00 -29.65 12.68
CA LEU A 175 -25.24 -30.07 11.30
C LEU A 175 -25.46 -31.58 11.21
N ALA A 176 -24.68 -32.38 11.95
CA ALA A 176 -24.86 -33.83 12.00
C ALA A 176 -26.23 -34.19 12.60
N SER A 177 -26.63 -33.54 13.69
CA SER A 177 -27.96 -33.73 14.30
C SER A 177 -29.09 -33.27 13.38
N LEU A 178 -28.92 -32.17 12.66
CA LEU A 178 -29.90 -31.68 11.69
C LEU A 178 -30.06 -32.65 10.52
N GLN A 179 -28.95 -33.20 10.02
CA GLN A 179 -28.97 -34.21 8.95
C GLN A 179 -29.74 -35.46 9.40
N SER A 180 -29.53 -35.93 10.63
CA SER A 180 -30.31 -37.06 11.19
C SER A 180 -31.79 -36.72 11.35
N ALA A 181 -32.13 -35.51 11.79
CA ALA A 181 -33.52 -35.09 12.01
C ALA A 181 -34.33 -34.90 10.70
N VAL A 182 -33.66 -34.64 9.57
CA VAL A 182 -34.28 -34.38 8.26
C VAL A 182 -34.17 -35.59 7.32
N ALA A 183 -33.45 -36.65 7.72
CA ALA A 183 -33.15 -37.81 6.90
C ALA A 183 -34.40 -38.53 6.35
N GLU A 184 -35.50 -38.53 7.10
CA GLU A 184 -36.77 -39.15 6.67
C GLU A 184 -37.54 -38.29 5.64
N SER A 185 -37.35 -36.96 5.67
CA SER A 185 -38.13 -36.02 4.85
C SER A 185 -37.43 -35.63 3.54
N ILE A 186 -36.10 -35.72 3.49
CA ILE A 186 -35.30 -35.30 2.34
C ILE A 186 -34.24 -36.37 2.02
N PRO A 187 -34.32 -37.09 0.89
CA PRO A 187 -33.36 -38.16 0.54
C PRO A 187 -31.95 -37.65 0.20
N ILE A 188 -31.72 -36.34 0.18
CA ILE A 188 -30.41 -35.69 -0.01
C ILE A 188 -29.42 -36.12 1.10
N GLY A 189 -29.89 -36.49 2.29
CA GLY A 189 -29.05 -36.95 3.40
C GLY A 189 -28.18 -38.17 3.08
N ALA A 190 -28.63 -39.03 2.15
CA ALA A 190 -27.87 -40.20 1.68
C ALA A 190 -26.69 -39.83 0.75
N LEU A 191 -26.76 -38.67 0.08
CA LEU A 191 -25.79 -38.22 -0.93
C LEU A 191 -24.59 -37.45 -0.35
N VAL A 192 -24.63 -37.09 0.94
CA VAL A 192 -23.59 -36.24 1.58
C VAL A 192 -22.92 -36.90 2.79
N GLY A 193 -23.47 -38.01 3.31
CA GLY A 193 -22.84 -38.83 4.35
C GLY A 193 -22.29 -38.03 5.55
N TRP A 194 -21.22 -38.52 6.17
CA TRP A 194 -20.53 -37.85 7.28
C TRP A 194 -19.61 -36.69 6.82
N TYR A 195 -19.26 -36.65 5.53
CA TYR A 195 -18.35 -35.65 4.97
C TYR A 195 -19.02 -34.28 4.76
N GLY A 196 -20.36 -34.23 4.63
CA GLY A 196 -21.11 -32.97 4.51
C GLY A 196 -20.89 -31.99 5.66
N PRO A 197 -21.22 -32.37 6.91
CA PRO A 197 -20.99 -31.53 8.08
C PRO A 197 -19.52 -31.11 8.24
N VAL A 198 -18.57 -31.99 7.90
CA VAL A 198 -17.13 -31.69 7.92
C VAL A 198 -16.78 -30.61 6.90
N CYS A 199 -17.18 -30.77 5.64
CA CYS A 199 -16.90 -29.81 4.58
C CYS A 199 -17.51 -28.43 4.87
N ILE A 200 -18.75 -28.39 5.37
CA ILE A 200 -19.42 -27.14 5.74
C ILE A 200 -18.69 -26.47 6.92
N SER A 201 -18.28 -27.25 7.92
CA SER A 201 -17.55 -26.72 9.08
C SER A 201 -16.16 -26.19 8.72
N LEU A 202 -15.44 -26.85 7.79
CA LEU A 202 -14.18 -26.35 7.25
C LEU A 202 -14.39 -25.08 6.41
N GLY A 203 -15.43 -25.05 5.56
CA GLY A 203 -15.82 -23.87 4.80
C GLY A 203 -16.16 -22.68 5.71
N TRP A 204 -16.82 -22.95 6.84
CA TRP A 204 -17.12 -21.97 7.88
C TRP A 204 -15.85 -21.40 8.54
N ALA A 205 -14.87 -22.25 8.87
CA ALA A 205 -13.58 -21.81 9.41
C ALA A 205 -12.85 -20.84 8.45
N LEU A 206 -12.87 -21.15 7.15
CA LEU A 206 -12.28 -20.32 6.10
C LEU A 206 -13.05 -19.00 5.90
N LEU A 207 -14.39 -19.04 5.99
CA LEU A 207 -15.23 -17.86 5.95
C LEU A 207 -14.93 -16.93 7.13
N LEU A 208 -14.88 -17.46 8.34
CA LEU A 208 -14.51 -16.68 9.53
C LEU A 208 -13.10 -16.10 9.43
N ALA A 209 -12.14 -16.85 8.88
CA ALA A 209 -10.79 -16.36 8.61
C ALA A 209 -10.82 -15.16 7.65
N ALA A 210 -11.57 -15.27 6.55
CA ALA A 210 -11.71 -14.21 5.56
C ALA A 210 -12.36 -12.96 6.14
N VAL A 211 -13.37 -13.13 7.01
CA VAL A 211 -14.08 -12.04 7.69
C VAL A 211 -13.17 -11.33 8.66
N TYR A 212 -12.50 -12.09 9.53
CA TYR A 212 -11.54 -11.56 10.48
C TYR A 212 -10.40 -10.81 9.78
N ARG A 213 -9.83 -11.43 8.74
CA ARG A 213 -8.76 -10.81 7.96
C ARG A 213 -9.22 -9.54 7.24
N ARG A 214 -10.44 -9.52 6.70
CA ARG A 214 -11.03 -8.34 6.04
C ARG A 214 -11.29 -7.22 7.04
N ALA A 215 -11.66 -7.55 8.27
CA ALA A 215 -11.83 -6.55 9.33
C ALA A 215 -10.50 -5.87 9.70
N LEU A 216 -9.36 -6.58 9.58
CA LEU A 216 -8.02 -6.07 9.90
C LEU A 216 -7.20 -5.61 8.66
N LEU A 217 -7.86 -5.12 7.61
CA LEU A 217 -7.16 -4.48 6.50
C LEU A 217 -6.81 -3.03 6.87
N ASP A 218 -5.55 -2.64 6.64
CA ASP A 218 -5.14 -1.23 6.70
C ASP A 218 -5.83 -0.39 5.61
N THR A 219 -5.83 0.94 5.77
CA THR A 219 -6.55 1.90 4.91
C THR A 219 -6.31 1.68 3.42
N HIS A 220 -5.05 1.49 3.01
CA HIS A 220 -4.70 1.26 1.61
C HIS A 220 -4.55 -0.24 1.27
N GLU A 221 -4.62 -1.13 2.25
CA GLU A 221 -4.54 -2.56 2.05
C GLU A 221 -5.87 -3.11 1.53
N ARG A 222 -5.88 -3.60 0.28
CA ARG A 222 -7.05 -4.24 -0.33
C ARG A 222 -6.77 -5.71 -0.59
N GLN A 223 -7.83 -6.50 -0.77
CA GLN A 223 -7.72 -7.92 -1.15
C GLN A 223 -6.87 -8.13 -2.41
N SER A 224 -6.95 -7.20 -3.37
CA SER A 224 -6.08 -7.23 -4.55
C SER A 224 -4.60 -7.08 -4.21
N LEU A 225 -4.24 -6.27 -3.20
CA LEU A 225 -2.85 -6.14 -2.77
C LEU A 225 -2.37 -7.42 -2.09
N LEU A 226 -3.20 -8.06 -1.26
CA LEU A 226 -2.85 -9.35 -0.65
C LEU A 226 -2.57 -10.41 -1.70
N PHE A 227 -3.42 -10.49 -2.73
CA PHE A 227 -3.20 -11.36 -3.88
C PHE A 227 -1.87 -11.01 -4.59
N ILE A 228 -1.59 -9.73 -4.83
CA ILE A 228 -0.33 -9.30 -5.46
C ILE A 228 0.89 -9.68 -4.61
N LYS A 229 0.85 -9.48 -3.29
CA LYS A 229 1.91 -9.86 -2.35
C LYS A 229 2.15 -11.37 -2.39
N MET A 230 1.09 -12.17 -2.37
CA MET A 230 1.17 -13.63 -2.52
C MET A 230 1.78 -14.03 -3.88
N PHE A 231 1.29 -13.44 -4.96
CA PHE A 231 1.74 -13.75 -6.32
C PHE A 231 3.20 -13.31 -6.56
N ALA A 232 3.63 -12.18 -5.99
CA ALA A 232 5.02 -11.74 -6.06
C ALA A 232 5.97 -12.68 -5.31
N ARG A 233 5.56 -13.21 -4.14
CA ARG A 233 6.30 -14.26 -3.43
C ARG A 233 6.46 -15.51 -4.30
N LEU A 234 5.39 -15.95 -4.98
CA LEU A 234 5.44 -17.06 -5.93
C LEU A 234 6.45 -16.80 -7.07
N LEU A 235 6.51 -15.56 -7.58
CA LEU A 235 7.47 -15.17 -8.63
C LEU A 235 8.90 -14.91 -8.13
N ARG A 236 9.16 -15.05 -6.82
CA ARG A 236 10.42 -14.70 -6.14
C ARG A 236 10.86 -13.25 -6.41
N LEU A 237 9.92 -12.32 -6.28
CA LEU A 237 10.16 -10.87 -6.35
C LEU A 237 10.03 -10.25 -4.96
N LYS A 238 11.08 -9.55 -4.53
CA LYS A 238 11.07 -8.80 -3.28
C LYS A 238 10.29 -7.49 -3.44
N LEU A 239 9.23 -7.36 -2.65
CA LEU A 239 8.43 -6.15 -2.53
C LEU A 239 8.69 -5.49 -1.17
N VAL A 240 8.41 -4.20 -1.07
CA VAL A 240 8.50 -3.48 0.20
C VAL A 240 7.52 -4.08 1.21
N HIS A 241 7.95 -4.19 2.47
CA HIS A 241 7.13 -4.74 3.54
C HIS A 241 5.97 -3.80 3.89
N ASN A 242 6.26 -2.51 4.09
CA ASN A 242 5.30 -1.54 4.63
C ASN A 242 4.72 -0.58 3.57
N TYR A 243 3.69 -1.03 2.86
CA TYR A 243 3.03 -0.23 1.81
C TYR A 243 2.36 1.04 2.35
N GLU A 244 1.72 0.95 3.51
CA GLU A 244 1.02 2.08 4.14
C GLU A 244 2.00 3.21 4.44
N TYR A 245 3.14 2.86 5.02
CA TYR A 245 4.19 3.81 5.32
C TYR A 245 4.74 4.51 4.07
N ILE A 246 4.99 3.75 2.98
CA ILE A 246 5.48 4.33 1.73
C ILE A 246 4.47 5.31 1.13
N ILE A 247 3.17 4.97 1.16
CA ILE A 247 2.10 5.86 0.67
C ILE A 247 2.01 7.10 1.53
N TYR A 248 2.08 6.95 2.86
CA TYR A 248 2.09 8.06 3.79
C TYR A 248 3.25 9.01 3.52
N ARG A 249 4.48 8.49 3.38
CA ARG A 249 5.68 9.31 3.07
C ARG A 249 5.55 10.02 1.73
N ALA A 250 5.04 9.34 0.70
CA ALA A 250 4.80 9.96 -0.60
C ALA A 250 3.75 11.08 -0.51
N THR A 251 2.74 10.92 0.35
CA THR A 251 1.70 11.94 0.59
C THR A 251 2.27 13.16 1.32
N LEU A 252 3.10 12.95 2.34
CA LEU A 252 3.82 14.04 3.02
C LEU A 252 4.70 14.84 2.04
N ALA A 253 5.34 14.16 1.09
CA ALA A 253 6.11 14.81 0.05
C ALA A 253 5.25 15.74 -0.82
N CYS A 254 4.02 15.33 -1.14
CA CYS A 254 3.07 16.19 -1.85
C CYS A 254 2.69 17.42 -1.03
N TYR A 255 2.44 17.25 0.27
CA TYR A 255 2.13 18.37 1.16
C TYR A 255 3.30 19.35 1.31
N GLU A 256 4.54 18.88 1.18
CA GLU A 256 5.71 19.73 1.21
C GLU A 256 5.73 20.74 0.04
N TYR A 257 5.32 20.34 -1.17
CA TYR A 257 5.15 21.28 -2.29
C TYR A 257 4.11 22.35 -1.98
N GLN A 258 3.01 21.98 -1.32
CA GLN A 258 1.97 22.93 -0.91
C GLN A 258 2.48 23.89 0.16
N ARG A 259 3.22 23.39 1.15
CA ARG A 259 3.86 24.18 2.20
C ARG A 259 4.81 25.22 1.61
N LEU A 260 5.65 24.80 0.67
CA LEU A 260 6.59 25.65 -0.05
C LEU A 260 5.93 26.49 -1.15
N ARG A 261 4.61 26.35 -1.38
CA ARG A 261 3.86 27.05 -2.43
C ARG A 261 4.48 26.88 -3.81
N VAL A 262 4.92 25.66 -4.12
CA VAL A 262 5.47 25.31 -5.45
C VAL A 262 4.31 24.93 -6.38
N ASP A 263 4.18 25.67 -7.48
CA ASP A 263 3.23 25.40 -8.54
C ASP A 263 3.73 24.27 -9.45
N LEU A 264 3.05 23.12 -9.38
CA LEU A 264 3.36 21.95 -10.19
C LEU A 264 2.51 21.86 -11.47
N SER A 265 1.66 22.84 -11.78
CA SER A 265 0.72 22.77 -12.91
C SER A 265 1.42 22.52 -14.25
N THR A 266 2.44 23.33 -14.59
CA THR A 266 3.21 23.22 -15.83
C THR A 266 4.00 21.90 -15.90
N LEU A 267 4.64 21.50 -14.79
CA LEU A 267 5.32 20.21 -14.64
C LEU A 267 4.38 19.02 -14.87
N LYS A 268 3.17 19.05 -14.30
CA LYS A 268 2.15 18.01 -14.48
C LYS A 268 1.75 17.87 -15.95
N THR A 269 1.48 18.99 -16.61
CA THR A 269 1.09 19.03 -18.03
C THR A 269 2.19 18.45 -18.92
N LEU A 270 3.43 18.89 -18.72
CA LEU A 270 4.59 18.40 -19.47
C LEU A 270 4.87 16.92 -19.21
N LEU A 271 4.76 16.47 -17.95
CA LEU A 271 4.93 15.06 -17.62
C LEU A 271 3.92 14.18 -18.36
N VAL A 272 2.64 14.55 -18.34
CA VAL A 272 1.60 13.82 -19.08
C VAL A 272 1.87 13.88 -20.58
N PHE A 273 2.33 15.02 -21.10
CA PHE A 273 2.64 15.17 -22.52
C PHE A 273 3.79 14.25 -22.99
N ILE A 274 4.88 14.21 -22.21
CA ILE A 274 6.13 13.52 -22.54
C ILE A 274 6.03 12.02 -22.24
N GLU A 275 5.57 11.64 -21.05
CA GLU A 275 5.64 10.25 -20.58
C GLU A 275 4.35 9.45 -20.87
N ASP A 276 3.16 10.07 -20.76
CA ASP A 276 1.88 9.31 -20.84
C ASP A 276 0.68 10.18 -21.23
N ARG A 277 0.55 10.48 -22.53
CA ARG A 277 -0.52 11.37 -23.07
C ARG A 277 -1.94 10.91 -22.76
N GLN A 278 -2.14 9.63 -22.43
CA GLN A 278 -3.45 9.06 -22.10
C GLN A 278 -3.63 8.86 -20.60
N PHE A 279 -2.77 9.44 -19.77
CA PHE A 279 -2.72 9.22 -18.32
C PHE A 279 -4.09 9.28 -17.65
N PHE A 280 -4.87 10.32 -17.92
CA PHE A 280 -6.19 10.51 -17.32
C PHE A 280 -7.27 9.57 -17.88
N ARG A 281 -7.05 8.95 -19.04
CA ARG A 281 -8.03 8.05 -19.70
C ARG A 281 -7.91 6.60 -19.23
N HIS A 282 -6.75 6.16 -18.76
CA HIS A 282 -6.53 4.76 -18.39
C HIS A 282 -6.53 4.52 -16.87
N ARG A 283 -6.93 3.31 -16.46
CA ARG A 283 -7.03 2.89 -15.05
C ARG A 283 -5.74 2.27 -14.52
N GLY A 284 -4.67 3.07 -14.52
CA GLY A 284 -3.31 2.68 -14.08
C GLY A 284 -2.46 1.99 -15.16
N THR A 285 -3.07 1.21 -16.05
CA THR A 285 -2.37 0.53 -17.15
C THR A 285 -2.99 0.88 -18.51
N SER A 286 -2.17 1.14 -19.53
CA SER A 286 -2.66 1.43 -20.89
C SER A 286 -2.71 0.16 -21.73
N ILE A 287 -3.91 -0.36 -22.00
CA ILE A 287 -4.10 -1.56 -22.84
C ILE A 287 -3.56 -1.31 -24.26
N ARG A 288 -3.84 -0.13 -24.82
CA ARG A 288 -3.30 0.30 -26.13
C ARG A 288 -1.77 0.46 -26.09
N GLY A 289 -1.22 0.94 -24.97
CA GLY A 289 0.23 1.03 -24.76
C GLY A 289 0.92 -0.33 -24.75
N ILE A 290 0.32 -1.30 -24.04
CA ILE A 290 0.80 -2.68 -23.98
C ILE A 290 0.72 -3.34 -25.37
N ALA A 291 -0.41 -3.22 -26.07
CA ALA A 291 -0.57 -3.77 -27.42
C ALA A 291 0.42 -3.16 -28.41
N ARG A 292 0.64 -1.83 -28.40
CA ARG A 292 1.65 -1.18 -29.25
C ARG A 292 3.07 -1.65 -28.93
N ALA A 293 3.41 -1.80 -27.66
CA ALA A 293 4.72 -2.29 -27.25
C ALA A 293 4.96 -3.74 -27.72
N LEU A 294 3.94 -4.60 -27.63
CA LEU A 294 4.00 -5.98 -28.14
C LEU A 294 4.17 -6.00 -29.67
N LEU A 295 3.37 -5.22 -30.41
CA LEU A 295 3.51 -5.12 -31.87
C LEU A 295 4.88 -4.58 -32.30
N GLY A 296 5.46 -3.67 -31.51
CA GLY A 296 6.82 -3.17 -31.75
C GLY A 296 7.93 -4.17 -31.42
N LEU A 297 7.67 -5.18 -30.58
CA LEU A 297 8.60 -6.29 -30.37
C LEU A 297 8.58 -7.29 -31.53
N VAL A 298 7.45 -7.42 -32.22
CA VAL A 298 7.27 -8.27 -33.42
C VAL A 298 7.67 -7.52 -34.72
N GLY A 299 8.28 -6.33 -34.60
CA GLY A 299 8.76 -5.56 -35.76
C GLY A 299 7.67 -4.84 -36.56
N MET A 300 6.39 -4.93 -36.16
CA MET A 300 5.27 -4.34 -36.89
C MET A 300 5.10 -2.82 -36.67
N LYS A 301 5.70 -2.25 -35.61
CA LYS A 301 5.66 -0.81 -35.28
C LYS A 301 6.96 -0.32 -34.64
N ARG A 302 7.21 0.99 -34.68
CA ARG A 302 8.35 1.62 -33.98
C ARG A 302 8.28 1.29 -32.47
N ARG A 303 9.40 0.80 -31.92
CA ARG A 303 9.52 0.39 -30.51
C ARG A 303 9.30 1.60 -29.60
N SER A 304 8.11 1.72 -29.01
CA SER A 304 7.78 2.81 -28.08
C SER A 304 7.77 2.32 -26.63
N GLY A 305 8.10 3.20 -25.70
CA GLY A 305 7.91 2.94 -24.27
C GLY A 305 6.44 2.65 -23.98
N GLY A 306 6.12 1.42 -23.53
CA GLY A 306 4.76 0.99 -23.22
C GLY A 306 4.35 1.18 -21.76
N SER A 307 5.17 1.84 -20.93
CA SER A 307 4.93 1.97 -19.50
C SER A 307 4.19 3.27 -19.17
N THR A 308 3.13 3.18 -18.37
CA THR A 308 2.38 4.35 -17.89
C THR A 308 3.08 5.02 -16.71
N ILE A 309 2.77 6.29 -16.43
CA ILE A 309 3.30 7.00 -15.24
C ILE A 309 3.00 6.21 -13.97
N THR A 310 1.78 5.66 -13.83
CA THR A 310 1.40 4.83 -12.66
C THR A 310 2.29 3.58 -12.53
N GLN A 311 2.63 2.90 -13.63
CA GLN A 311 3.53 1.75 -13.60
C GLN A 311 4.95 2.13 -13.18
N GLN A 312 5.45 3.25 -13.69
CA GLN A 312 6.76 3.77 -13.31
C GLN A 312 6.78 4.15 -11.82
N LEU A 313 5.71 4.78 -11.31
CA LEU A 313 5.55 5.14 -9.90
C LEU A 313 5.57 3.92 -8.98
N VAL A 314 4.70 2.94 -9.21
CA VAL A 314 4.62 1.75 -8.32
C VAL A 314 5.90 0.92 -8.36
N ARG A 315 6.62 0.93 -9.50
CA ARG A 315 7.94 0.31 -9.61
C ARG A 315 8.93 0.97 -8.66
N THR A 316 8.98 2.30 -8.67
CA THR A 316 9.87 3.10 -7.81
C THR A 316 9.52 2.93 -6.34
N LEU A 317 8.23 2.94 -5.99
CA LEU A 317 7.78 2.90 -4.60
C LEU A 317 7.83 1.52 -3.94
N PHE A 318 7.53 0.44 -4.68
CA PHE A 318 7.21 -0.85 -4.04
C PHE A 318 8.08 -2.03 -4.45
N ILE A 319 8.94 -1.90 -5.47
CA ILE A 319 9.77 -3.01 -5.96
C ILE A 319 11.24 -2.78 -5.58
N MET A 320 11.80 -3.66 -4.75
CA MET A 320 13.17 -3.47 -4.22
C MET A 320 14.25 -3.86 -5.23
N GLN A 321 14.10 -5.02 -5.89
CA GLN A 321 15.11 -5.58 -6.80
C GLN A 321 14.55 -5.77 -8.22
N PRO A 322 14.72 -4.79 -9.13
CA PRO A 322 14.08 -4.80 -10.44
C PRO A 322 14.80 -5.64 -11.51
N THR A 323 15.59 -6.65 -11.13
CA THR A 323 16.50 -7.39 -12.04
C THR A 323 15.79 -8.37 -13.00
N LYS A 324 14.60 -8.86 -12.67
CA LYS A 324 13.84 -9.83 -13.49
C LYS A 324 12.75 -9.14 -14.33
N LEU A 325 13.12 -8.55 -15.47
CA LEU A 325 12.29 -7.65 -16.29
C LEU A 325 10.83 -8.13 -16.51
N VAL A 326 10.63 -9.38 -16.95
CA VAL A 326 9.29 -9.91 -17.29
C VAL A 326 8.43 -10.08 -16.05
N ARG A 327 8.94 -10.77 -15.02
CA ARG A 327 8.23 -10.99 -13.74
C ARG A 327 7.89 -9.65 -13.09
N ARG A 328 8.86 -8.73 -13.09
CA ARG A 328 8.70 -7.36 -12.59
C ARG A 328 7.57 -6.67 -13.32
N LYS A 329 7.51 -6.77 -14.65
CA LYS A 329 6.49 -6.09 -15.45
C LYS A 329 5.08 -6.59 -15.15
N ILE A 330 4.90 -7.89 -14.89
CA ILE A 330 3.62 -8.45 -14.46
C ILE A 330 3.20 -7.85 -13.11
N ILE A 331 4.11 -7.80 -12.14
CA ILE A 331 3.81 -7.20 -10.83
C ILE A 331 3.55 -5.69 -10.94
N GLU A 332 4.28 -4.95 -11.77
CA GLU A 332 4.02 -3.53 -12.06
C GLU A 332 2.59 -3.31 -12.60
N LEU A 333 2.12 -4.17 -13.50
CA LEU A 333 0.75 -4.09 -14.06
C LEU A 333 -0.31 -4.26 -12.97
N LEU A 334 -0.15 -5.26 -12.12
CA LEU A 334 -1.09 -5.54 -11.04
C LEU A 334 -1.05 -4.44 -9.96
N LEU A 335 0.15 -4.02 -9.55
CA LEU A 335 0.34 -2.93 -8.59
C LEU A 335 -0.22 -1.61 -9.12
N ALA A 336 0.01 -1.27 -10.39
CA ALA A 336 -0.52 -0.02 -10.96
C ALA A 336 -2.05 0.02 -10.93
N ARG A 337 -2.71 -1.12 -11.16
CA ARG A 337 -4.18 -1.22 -11.12
C ARG A 337 -4.73 -1.19 -9.69
N TRP A 338 -4.02 -1.78 -8.73
CA TRP A 338 -4.35 -1.62 -7.31
C TRP A 338 -4.15 -0.17 -6.86
N PHE A 339 -2.99 0.41 -7.12
CA PHE A 339 -2.61 1.77 -6.70
C PHE A 339 -3.56 2.82 -7.25
N HIS A 340 -4.02 2.66 -8.49
CA HIS A 340 -5.03 3.56 -9.05
C HIS A 340 -6.37 3.58 -8.30
N LYS A 341 -6.76 2.48 -7.66
CA LYS A 341 -7.98 2.44 -6.85
C LYS A 341 -7.79 3.08 -5.47
N VAL A 342 -6.54 3.24 -5.04
CA VAL A 342 -6.15 3.69 -3.70
C VAL A 342 -5.82 5.19 -3.72
N VAL A 343 -5.08 5.64 -4.74
CA VAL A 343 -4.60 7.03 -4.87
C VAL A 343 -5.19 7.67 -6.13
N THR A 344 -5.68 8.90 -6.01
CA THR A 344 -6.26 9.67 -7.13
C THR A 344 -5.22 9.99 -8.20
N LYS A 345 -5.65 10.23 -9.44
CA LYS A 345 -4.74 10.52 -10.58
C LYS A 345 -3.87 11.75 -10.35
N ASN A 346 -4.40 12.81 -9.74
CA ASN A 346 -3.64 14.01 -9.43
C ASN A 346 -2.54 13.72 -8.39
N ASN A 347 -2.89 13.04 -7.30
CA ASN A 347 -1.92 12.66 -6.28
C ASN A 347 -0.86 11.70 -6.83
N GLN A 348 -1.21 10.81 -7.75
CA GLN A 348 -0.22 9.95 -8.43
C GLN A 348 0.84 10.76 -9.19
N ILE A 349 0.45 11.80 -9.92
CA ILE A 349 1.42 12.64 -10.64
C ILE A 349 2.31 13.39 -9.64
N GLU A 350 1.73 13.96 -8.58
CA GLU A 350 2.51 14.67 -7.56
C GLU A 350 3.49 13.74 -6.85
N MET A 351 3.03 12.56 -6.43
CA MET A 351 3.88 11.52 -5.84
C MET A 351 4.98 11.08 -6.81
N TYR A 352 4.69 11.02 -8.11
CA TYR A 352 5.68 10.74 -9.13
C TYR A 352 6.75 11.83 -9.19
N ILE A 353 6.35 13.09 -9.35
CA ILE A 353 7.26 14.23 -9.36
C ILE A 353 8.09 14.29 -8.07
N ALA A 354 7.49 13.91 -6.93
CA ALA A 354 8.13 13.90 -5.62
C ALA A 354 9.15 12.78 -5.41
N SER A 355 9.04 11.65 -6.12
CA SER A 355 9.83 10.45 -5.85
C SER A 355 10.73 10.03 -7.01
N VAL A 356 10.45 10.51 -8.23
CA VAL A 356 11.18 10.11 -9.42
C VAL A 356 12.60 10.65 -9.40
N ARG A 357 13.51 9.91 -10.04
CA ARG A 357 14.91 10.26 -10.15
C ARG A 357 15.14 11.22 -11.32
N PHE A 358 15.73 12.37 -11.05
CA PHE A 358 16.10 13.39 -12.05
C PHE A 358 17.59 13.32 -12.43
N ASP A 359 18.45 12.81 -11.54
CA ASP A 359 19.87 12.55 -11.81
C ASP A 359 20.41 11.40 -10.94
N ARG A 360 21.68 10.99 -11.06
CA ARG A 360 22.26 9.78 -10.41
C ARG A 360 21.86 9.60 -8.94
N THR A 361 21.92 10.68 -8.17
CA THR A 361 21.64 10.72 -6.73
C THR A 361 20.52 11.71 -6.37
N VAL A 362 19.82 12.26 -7.36
CA VAL A 362 18.86 13.35 -7.18
C VAL A 362 17.45 12.85 -7.40
N TYR A 363 16.67 12.80 -6.32
CA TYR A 363 15.32 12.24 -6.28
C TYR A 363 14.31 13.29 -5.84
N GLY A 364 13.21 13.40 -6.60
CA GLY A 364 12.17 14.39 -6.37
C GLY A 364 12.50 15.76 -6.94
N ALA A 365 11.47 16.48 -7.36
CA ALA A 365 11.65 17.78 -8.02
C ALA A 365 12.29 18.82 -7.10
N LEU A 366 11.95 18.90 -5.81
CA LEU A 366 12.58 19.88 -4.90
C LEU A 366 14.10 19.70 -4.82
N ALA A 367 14.58 18.46 -4.68
CA ALA A 367 16.00 18.16 -4.67
C ALA A 367 16.64 18.46 -6.04
N ALA A 368 15.91 18.22 -7.14
CA ALA A 368 16.36 18.55 -8.48
C ALA A 368 16.50 20.07 -8.68
N MET A 369 15.55 20.87 -8.19
CA MET A 369 15.63 22.33 -8.25
C MET A 369 16.85 22.85 -7.49
N HIS A 370 17.08 22.37 -6.26
CA HIS A 370 18.32 22.69 -5.54
C HIS A 370 19.58 22.23 -6.27
N TYR A 371 19.57 21.02 -6.84
CA TYR A 371 20.73 20.49 -7.56
C TYR A 371 21.05 21.32 -8.80
N PHE A 372 20.07 21.65 -9.65
CA PHE A 372 20.29 22.37 -10.90
C PHE A 372 20.41 23.89 -10.71
N TRP A 373 19.59 24.49 -9.85
CA TRP A 373 19.45 25.95 -9.72
C TRP A 373 19.95 26.50 -8.38
N GLY A 374 20.26 25.66 -7.39
CA GLY A 374 20.69 26.07 -6.05
C GLY A 374 19.55 26.41 -5.09
N ALA A 375 18.35 26.69 -5.61
CA ALA A 375 17.17 27.05 -4.82
C ALA A 375 15.90 26.39 -5.36
N VAL A 376 14.85 26.33 -4.54
CA VAL A 376 13.51 25.94 -4.96
C VAL A 376 12.87 27.10 -5.72
N VAL A 377 12.36 26.82 -6.92
CA VAL A 377 11.59 27.79 -7.71
C VAL A 377 10.11 27.55 -7.47
N ASN A 378 9.44 28.52 -6.83
CA ASN A 378 8.03 28.41 -6.48
C ASN A 378 7.12 28.32 -7.71
N LYS A 379 7.46 28.99 -8.81
CA LYS A 379 6.67 28.95 -10.04
C LYS A 379 7.59 28.70 -11.24
N PRO A 380 7.96 27.44 -11.51
CA PRO A 380 8.84 27.10 -12.61
C PRO A 380 8.22 27.53 -13.95
N SER A 381 9.02 28.20 -14.78
CA SER A 381 8.68 28.51 -16.18
C SER A 381 8.44 27.23 -16.99
N ALA A 382 7.88 27.37 -18.20
CA ALA A 382 7.67 26.22 -19.08
C ALA A 382 9.00 25.61 -19.54
N ALA A 383 10.03 26.42 -19.76
CA ALA A 383 11.40 25.97 -20.04
C ALA A 383 12.00 25.17 -18.87
N GLU A 384 11.93 25.70 -17.63
CA GLU A 384 12.40 25.03 -16.41
C GLU A 384 11.65 23.73 -16.14
N SER A 385 10.33 23.75 -16.32
CA SER A 385 9.49 22.57 -16.20
C SER A 385 9.85 21.51 -17.24
N PHE A 386 10.07 21.92 -18.49
CA PHE A 386 10.44 21.01 -19.58
C PHE A 386 11.80 20.39 -19.29
N PHE A 387 12.77 21.21 -18.89
CA PHE A 387 14.10 20.75 -18.48
C PHE A 387 13.97 19.64 -17.44
N LEU A 388 13.31 19.90 -16.30
CA LEU A 388 13.13 18.91 -15.25
C LEU A 388 12.45 17.63 -15.75
N ILE A 389 11.32 17.72 -16.45
CA ILE A 389 10.58 16.53 -16.90
C ILE A 389 11.39 15.71 -17.92
N GLU A 390 12.15 16.33 -18.81
CA GLU A 390 13.00 15.59 -19.76
C GLU A 390 14.04 14.73 -19.02
N ARG A 391 14.66 15.30 -17.97
CA ARG A 391 15.67 14.61 -17.15
C ARG A 391 15.16 13.31 -16.54
N VAL A 392 13.85 13.19 -16.27
CA VAL A 392 13.22 11.98 -15.73
C VAL A 392 13.50 10.75 -16.60
N SER A 393 13.52 10.91 -17.92
CA SER A 393 13.80 9.80 -18.84
C SER A 393 15.30 9.47 -18.96
N ASN A 394 16.21 10.30 -18.42
CA ASN A 394 17.64 10.25 -18.72
C ASN A 394 18.52 10.31 -17.47
N VAL A 395 18.73 9.15 -16.87
CA VAL A 395 19.42 9.05 -15.58
C VAL A 395 20.94 8.87 -15.68
N ARG A 396 21.53 9.02 -16.87
CA ARG A 396 22.98 8.84 -17.06
C ARG A 396 23.78 10.15 -16.92
N SER A 397 23.09 11.25 -16.57
CA SER A 397 23.66 12.60 -16.56
C SER A 397 24.17 13.05 -17.93
N LEU A 398 23.66 12.45 -19.02
CA LEU A 398 24.08 12.76 -20.39
C LEU A 398 23.17 13.82 -21.01
N LEU A 399 23.68 14.62 -21.94
CA LEU A 399 22.88 15.48 -22.81
C LEU A 399 22.39 14.70 -24.04
N LEU A 400 21.11 14.35 -24.11
CA LEU A 400 20.53 13.65 -25.27
C LEU A 400 19.90 14.65 -26.25
N ALA A 401 20.74 15.48 -26.90
CA ALA A 401 20.31 16.63 -27.69
C ALA A 401 19.23 16.31 -28.73
N GLU A 402 19.39 15.26 -29.54
CA GLU A 402 18.41 14.90 -30.57
C GLU A 402 17.02 14.60 -29.98
N LYS A 403 16.98 13.86 -28.87
CA LYS A 403 15.74 13.52 -28.18
C LYS A 403 15.09 14.76 -27.58
N ILE A 404 15.90 15.64 -26.97
CA ILE A 404 15.44 16.92 -26.42
C ILE A 404 14.82 17.77 -27.52
N ILE A 405 15.53 17.95 -28.65
CA ILE A 405 15.07 18.74 -29.80
C ILE A 405 13.76 18.19 -30.35
N GLN A 406 13.67 16.88 -30.58
CA GLN A 406 12.45 16.23 -31.09
C GLN A 406 11.27 16.43 -30.14
N THR A 407 11.49 16.28 -28.83
CA THR A 407 10.45 16.42 -27.81
C THR A 407 9.99 17.87 -27.68
N ALA A 408 10.94 18.83 -27.68
CA ALA A 408 10.65 20.26 -27.60
C ALA A 408 9.90 20.74 -28.85
N LYS A 409 10.34 20.37 -30.07
CA LYS A 409 9.61 20.68 -31.30
C LYS A 409 8.18 20.14 -31.27
N ALA A 410 7.98 18.90 -30.83
CA ALA A 410 6.64 18.34 -30.68
C ALA A 410 5.78 19.07 -29.63
N ALA A 411 6.39 19.54 -28.53
CA ALA A 411 5.71 20.33 -27.51
C ALA A 411 5.30 21.71 -28.03
N ILE A 412 6.14 22.37 -28.84
CA ILE A 412 5.81 23.62 -29.52
C ILE A 412 4.65 23.42 -30.50
N THR A 413 4.70 22.37 -31.33
CA THR A 413 3.61 22.07 -32.29
C THR A 413 2.27 21.81 -31.60
N MET A 414 2.29 21.24 -30.41
CA MET A 414 1.07 20.99 -29.61
C MET A 414 0.74 22.14 -28.65
N ASN A 415 1.41 23.30 -28.80
CA ASN A 415 1.22 24.51 -28.01
C ASN A 415 1.34 24.30 -26.48
N VAL A 416 2.22 23.38 -26.08
CA VAL A 416 2.50 23.08 -24.65
C VAL A 416 3.58 24.01 -24.10
N ILE A 417 4.52 24.40 -24.95
CA ILE A 417 5.55 25.41 -24.68
C ILE A 417 5.65 26.36 -25.86
N SER A 418 6.10 27.59 -25.65
CA SER A 418 6.31 28.58 -26.71
C SER A 418 7.67 28.39 -27.40
N LEU A 419 7.87 29.07 -28.53
CA LEU A 419 9.19 29.16 -29.17
C LEU A 419 10.20 29.90 -28.27
N GLU A 420 9.76 30.91 -27.53
CA GLU A 420 10.61 31.65 -26.58
C GLU A 420 11.11 30.75 -25.44
N ASP A 421 10.22 29.89 -24.91
CA ASP A 421 10.60 28.88 -23.91
C ASP A 421 11.68 27.94 -24.42
N SER A 422 11.70 27.63 -25.72
CA SER A 422 12.73 26.78 -26.31
C SER A 422 14.11 27.46 -26.34
N ARG A 423 14.16 28.79 -26.47
CA ARG A 423 15.41 29.57 -26.35
C ARG A 423 15.91 29.58 -24.92
N ALA A 424 15.01 29.82 -23.95
CA ALA A 424 15.33 29.74 -22.52
C ALA A 424 15.79 28.32 -22.11
N LEU A 425 15.22 27.28 -22.71
CA LEU A 425 15.63 25.89 -22.50
C LEU A 425 17.10 25.65 -22.90
N VAL A 426 17.57 26.26 -24.00
CA VAL A 426 18.98 26.16 -24.40
C VAL A 426 19.89 26.76 -23.34
N ALA A 427 19.52 27.93 -22.78
CA ALA A 427 20.30 28.57 -21.71
C ALA A 427 20.38 27.70 -20.43
N LEU A 428 19.29 26.99 -20.07
CA LEU A 428 19.29 26.08 -18.93
C LEU A 428 20.25 24.89 -19.13
N TYR A 429 20.32 24.33 -20.33
CA TYR A 429 21.26 23.25 -20.64
C TYR A 429 22.71 23.75 -20.71
N ASP A 430 22.95 24.94 -21.23
CA ASP A 430 24.26 25.60 -21.26
C ASP A 430 24.80 25.80 -19.82
N ASP A 431 23.97 26.31 -18.91
CA ASP A 431 24.29 26.46 -17.48
C ASP A 431 24.56 25.11 -16.79
N ALA A 432 23.73 24.09 -17.06
CA ALA A 432 23.89 22.78 -16.45
C ALA A 432 25.16 22.05 -16.92
N VAL A 433 25.55 22.22 -18.18
CA VAL A 433 26.78 21.64 -18.76
C VAL A 433 28.00 22.39 -18.25
N SER A 434 27.99 23.73 -18.26
CA SER A 434 29.12 24.54 -17.77
C SER A 434 29.42 24.30 -16.29
N LYS A 435 28.40 24.05 -15.47
CA LYS A 435 28.56 23.66 -14.06
C LYS A 435 28.91 22.18 -13.84
N GLY A 436 29.13 21.40 -14.91
CA GLY A 436 29.48 19.98 -14.83
C GLY A 436 28.37 19.07 -14.30
N LYS A 437 27.12 19.55 -14.23
CA LYS A 437 25.96 18.79 -13.74
C LYS A 437 25.44 17.82 -14.79
N ILE A 438 25.63 18.15 -16.07
CA ILE A 438 25.30 17.33 -17.23
C ILE A 438 26.55 17.19 -18.10
N VAL A 439 26.77 15.98 -18.61
CA VAL A 439 27.87 15.65 -19.51
C VAL A 439 27.40 15.73 -20.95
N ASP A 440 28.00 16.64 -21.72
CA ASP A 440 27.89 16.66 -23.17
C ASP A 440 29.02 15.83 -23.79
N ARG A 441 28.67 14.87 -24.67
CA ARG A 441 29.65 13.99 -25.33
C ARG A 441 29.70 14.17 -26.85
N ASP A 442 28.62 14.67 -27.46
CA ASP A 442 28.38 14.57 -28.90
C ASP A 442 28.10 15.94 -29.52
N ASP A 443 28.72 17.00 -28.97
CA ASP A 443 28.46 18.40 -29.30
C ASP A 443 26.95 18.74 -29.27
N GLY A 444 26.27 18.21 -28.25
CA GLY A 444 24.83 18.31 -28.10
C GLY A 444 24.35 19.74 -27.87
N LEU A 445 25.17 20.56 -27.22
CA LEU A 445 24.85 21.95 -26.93
C LEU A 445 24.83 22.81 -28.21
N SER A 446 25.79 22.61 -29.11
CA SER A 446 25.80 23.24 -30.45
C SER A 446 24.55 22.87 -31.25
N LYS A 447 24.17 21.58 -31.25
CA LYS A 447 22.94 21.08 -31.90
C LYS A 447 21.67 21.71 -31.32
N LEU A 448 21.63 21.96 -30.01
CA LEU A 448 20.50 22.66 -29.38
C LEU A 448 20.44 24.14 -29.79
N LYS A 449 21.60 24.82 -29.82
CA LYS A 449 21.71 26.21 -30.27
C LYS A 449 21.25 26.37 -31.72
N SER A 450 21.73 25.52 -32.63
CA SER A 450 21.31 25.53 -34.04
C SER A 450 19.86 25.09 -34.28
N ALA A 451 19.21 24.44 -33.30
CA ALA A 451 17.81 24.06 -33.45
C ALA A 451 16.84 25.17 -33.05
N PHE A 452 17.23 26.07 -32.13
CA PHE A 452 16.30 27.00 -31.47
C PHE A 452 16.74 28.47 -31.46
N LEU A 453 18.02 28.77 -31.70
CA LEU A 453 18.56 30.14 -31.72
C LEU A 453 18.85 30.67 -33.13
N SER A 454 18.93 29.82 -34.15
CA SER A 454 19.32 30.21 -35.52
C SER A 454 18.13 30.59 -36.42
N SER A 455 17.07 31.13 -35.83
CA SER A 455 15.85 31.59 -36.52
C SER A 455 15.31 32.85 -35.88
#